data_AF-A0A0C2NK71-F1
#
_entry.id   AF-A0A0C2NK71-F1
#
_cell.length_a   1.000
_cell.length_b   1.000
_cell.length_c   1.000
_cell.angle_alpha   90.00
_cell.angle_beta   90.00
_cell.angle_gamma   90.00
#
_symmetry.space_group_name_H-M   'P 1'
#
loop_
_entity.id
_entity.type
_entity.pdbx_description
1 polymer ?
#
loop_
_entity_poly.entity_id
_entity_poly.type
_entity_poly.pdbx_seq_one_letter_code
_entity_poly.pdbx_strand_id
1 'polypeptide(L)'
;MTTEFSNFKFEPFMESKDSWDGYQARFTQIHKIFGLKALKDEHKVVLFLHKMGPDINNTLKTQFHPIDLESIPLSDIMHFLERQYEPKKPLLVRQGEFQGRIPQQAERAEQYLITLL
;
A
#
# COMPACT_ATOMS: atom_id res chain seq x y z
N MET A 1 2.04 27.69 -9.02
CA MET A 1 2.18 26.25 -9.30
C MET A 1 2.93 26.13 -10.62
N THR A 2 4.15 25.62 -10.58
CA THR A 2 5.06 25.54 -11.74
C THR A 2 4.54 24.56 -12.79
N THR A 3 4.78 24.87 -14.05
CA THR A 3 4.33 24.19 -15.29
C THR A 3 4.76 22.72 -15.42
N GLU A 4 5.47 22.15 -14.45
CA GLU A 4 6.01 20.79 -14.48
C GLU A 4 4.99 19.70 -14.13
N PHE A 5 3.82 20.07 -13.58
CA PHE A 5 2.80 19.10 -13.16
C PHE A 5 1.85 18.66 -14.28
N SER A 6 1.72 19.41 -15.36
CA SER A 6 0.66 19.19 -16.37
C SER A 6 0.85 17.91 -17.19
N ASN A 7 2.10 17.42 -17.32
CA ASN A 7 2.41 16.23 -18.12
C ASN A 7 2.75 14.98 -17.29
N PHE A 8 2.79 15.08 -15.95
CA PHE A 8 3.12 13.93 -15.11
C PHE A 8 1.91 13.01 -14.94
N LYS A 9 1.89 11.93 -15.73
CA LYS A 9 0.87 10.88 -15.64
C LYS A 9 1.27 9.88 -14.56
N PHE A 10 0.45 9.78 -13.52
CA PHE A 10 0.56 8.74 -12.51
C PHE A 10 -0.62 7.82 -12.65
N GLU A 11 -0.34 6.53 -12.82
CA GLU A 11 -1.38 5.53 -13.01
C GLU A 11 -2.04 5.19 -11.67
N PRO A 12 -3.38 5.06 -11.63
CA PRO A 12 -4.06 4.63 -10.43
C PRO A 12 -3.67 3.21 -10.04
N PHE A 13 -3.92 2.85 -8.79
CA PHE A 13 -3.76 1.48 -8.34
C PHE A 13 -4.74 0.56 -9.09
N MET A 14 -4.24 -0.59 -9.55
CA MET A 14 -5.05 -1.65 -10.14
C MET A 14 -4.53 -2.99 -9.61
N GLU A 15 -5.35 -3.69 -8.81
CA GLU A 15 -4.98 -4.98 -8.19
C GLU A 15 -4.51 -6.03 -9.21
N SER A 16 -5.02 -5.96 -10.45
CA SER A 16 -4.65 -6.89 -11.52
C SER A 16 -3.28 -6.62 -12.16
N LYS A 17 -2.66 -5.46 -11.87
CA LYS A 17 -1.42 -5.01 -12.53
C LYS A 17 -0.31 -4.60 -11.56
N ASP A 18 -0.64 -4.31 -10.30
CA ASP A 18 0.32 -3.83 -9.32
C ASP A 18 0.05 -4.42 -7.94
N SER A 19 1.10 -4.61 -7.14
CA SER A 19 0.94 -4.90 -5.71
C SER A 19 0.73 -3.59 -4.94
N TRP A 20 0.13 -3.68 -3.77
CA TRP A 20 -0.06 -2.50 -2.91
C TRP A 20 1.29 -1.88 -2.52
N ASP A 21 2.24 -2.69 -2.08
CA ASP A 21 3.63 -2.30 -1.85
C ASP A 21 4.28 -1.61 -3.07
N GLY A 22 4.07 -2.14 -4.27
CA GLY A 22 4.58 -1.58 -5.52
C GLY A 22 4.02 -0.18 -5.78
N TYR A 23 2.71 -0.02 -5.65
CA TYR A 23 2.03 1.26 -5.78
C TYR A 23 2.48 2.26 -4.72
N GLN A 24 2.58 1.85 -3.46
CA GLN A 24 3.03 2.68 -2.35
C GLN A 24 4.48 3.17 -2.54
N ALA A 25 5.35 2.33 -3.08
CA ALA A 25 6.72 2.71 -3.43
C ALA A 25 6.75 3.79 -4.52
N ARG A 26 5.96 3.62 -5.61
CA ARG A 26 5.84 4.63 -6.68
C ARG A 26 5.29 5.96 -6.15
N PHE A 27 4.25 5.90 -5.33
CA PHE A 27 3.66 7.08 -4.70
C PHE A 27 4.64 7.81 -3.77
N THR A 28 5.42 7.06 -2.98
CA THR A 28 6.45 7.62 -2.09
C THR A 28 7.59 8.27 -2.88
N GLN A 29 8.00 7.69 -4.01
CA GLN A 29 9.02 8.27 -4.88
C GLN A 29 8.57 9.63 -5.45
N ILE A 30 7.30 9.73 -5.86
CA ILE A 30 6.69 10.99 -6.30
C ILE A 30 6.74 12.03 -5.18
N HIS A 31 6.31 11.65 -3.98
CA HIS A 31 6.40 12.55 -2.83
C HIS A 31 7.82 13.07 -2.57
N LYS A 32 8.85 12.23 -2.78
CA LYS A 32 10.26 12.63 -2.65
C LYS A 32 10.71 13.56 -3.79
N ILE A 33 10.45 13.19 -5.05
CA ILE A 33 10.88 13.95 -6.24
C ILE A 33 10.27 15.34 -6.26
N PHE A 34 8.98 15.45 -5.93
CA PHE A 34 8.25 16.72 -5.95
C PHE A 34 8.38 17.54 -4.66
N GLY A 35 9.25 17.15 -3.72
CA GLY A 35 9.48 17.92 -2.49
C GLY A 35 8.24 18.05 -1.59
N LEU A 36 7.28 17.14 -1.71
CA LEU A 36 5.96 17.21 -1.06
C LEU A 36 6.01 16.91 0.44
N LYS A 37 7.20 16.67 1.01
CA LYS A 37 7.41 16.49 2.45
C LYS A 37 6.91 17.68 3.28
N ALA A 38 7.00 18.89 2.73
CA ALA A 38 6.57 20.12 3.41
C ALA A 38 5.06 20.42 3.30
N LEU A 39 4.30 19.63 2.54
CA LEU A 39 2.85 19.82 2.45
C LEU A 39 2.16 19.46 3.76
N LYS A 40 1.15 20.26 4.10
CA LYS A 40 0.14 19.88 5.11
C LYS A 40 -0.52 18.56 4.73
N ASP A 41 -0.92 17.80 5.74
CA ASP A 41 -1.44 16.45 5.53
C ASP A 41 -2.70 16.42 4.66
N GLU A 42 -3.61 17.38 4.87
CA GLU A 42 -4.81 17.61 4.05
C GLU A 42 -4.50 17.67 2.54
N HIS A 43 -3.44 18.39 2.14
CA HIS A 43 -3.04 18.48 0.73
C HIS A 43 -2.48 17.17 0.19
N LYS A 44 -1.81 16.36 1.03
CA LYS A 44 -1.32 15.04 0.63
C LYS A 44 -2.49 14.07 0.46
N VAL A 45 -3.51 14.16 1.30
CA VAL A 45 -4.75 13.38 1.17
C VAL A 45 -5.49 13.73 -0.11
N VAL A 46 -5.66 15.02 -0.43
CA VAL A 46 -6.29 15.45 -1.70
C VAL A 46 -5.48 14.95 -2.91
N LEU A 47 -4.16 15.06 -2.86
CA LEU A 47 -3.30 14.56 -3.93
C LEU A 47 -3.45 13.04 -4.09
N PHE A 48 -3.48 12.31 -2.98
CA PHE A 48 -3.69 10.87 -2.96
C PHE A 48 -5.05 10.49 -3.58
N LEU A 49 -6.13 11.11 -3.13
CA LEU A 49 -7.50 10.94 -3.63
C LEU A 49 -7.60 11.17 -5.14
N HIS A 50 -6.88 12.16 -5.66
CA HIS A 50 -6.85 12.46 -7.09
C HIS A 50 -6.11 11.40 -7.93
N LYS A 51 -5.16 10.69 -7.31
CA LYS A 51 -4.21 9.80 -8.00
C LYS A 51 -4.56 8.31 -7.90
N MET A 52 -5.31 7.90 -6.89
CA MET A 52 -5.58 6.49 -6.59
C MET A 52 -6.73 5.85 -7.38
N GLY A 53 -7.58 6.67 -8.01
CA GLY A 53 -8.70 6.20 -8.84
C GLY A 53 -10.03 6.05 -8.10
N PRO A 54 -11.12 5.82 -8.85
CA PRO A 54 -12.49 5.85 -8.33
C PRO A 54 -12.80 4.70 -7.36
N ASP A 55 -12.25 3.50 -7.60
CA ASP A 55 -12.58 2.31 -6.80
C ASP A 55 -12.06 2.43 -5.36
N ILE A 56 -10.79 2.80 -5.18
CA ILE A 56 -10.23 3.08 -3.85
C ILE A 56 -11.01 4.21 -3.18
N ASN A 57 -11.33 5.28 -3.90
CA ASN A 57 -12.09 6.40 -3.34
C ASN A 57 -13.46 5.96 -2.79
N ASN A 58 -14.18 5.10 -3.52
CA ASN A 58 -15.46 4.56 -3.05
C ASN A 58 -15.29 3.66 -1.83
N THR A 59 -14.25 2.82 -1.80
CA THR A 59 -13.92 1.98 -0.64
C THR A 59 -13.64 2.82 0.60
N LEU A 60 -12.83 3.88 0.47
CA LEU A 60 -12.54 4.79 1.59
C LEU A 60 -13.77 5.54 2.08
N LYS A 61 -14.58 6.08 1.15
CA LYS A 61 -15.83 6.77 1.52
C LYS A 61 -16.79 5.86 2.29
N THR A 62 -16.85 4.59 1.91
CA THR A 62 -17.67 3.59 2.62
C THR A 62 -17.10 3.29 4.00
N GLN A 63 -15.78 3.11 4.11
CA GLN A 63 -15.12 2.76 5.36
C GLN A 63 -15.16 3.87 6.40
N PHE A 64 -14.93 5.11 5.98
CA PHE A 64 -14.73 6.24 6.89
C PHE A 64 -15.98 7.09 7.10
N HIS A 65 -17.12 6.71 6.54
CA HIS A 65 -18.39 7.39 6.78
C HIS A 65 -18.71 7.47 8.30
N PRO A 66 -19.16 8.63 8.83
CA PRO A 66 -19.55 9.87 8.14
C PRO A 66 -18.44 10.94 8.06
N ILE A 67 -17.18 10.57 8.27
CA ILE A 67 -16.05 11.50 8.32
C ILE A 67 -15.60 11.85 6.89
N ASP A 68 -15.35 13.13 6.64
CA ASP A 68 -14.80 13.61 5.37
C ASP A 68 -13.35 13.11 5.21
N LEU A 69 -13.02 12.54 4.06
CA LEU A 69 -11.70 11.91 3.84
C LEU A 69 -10.55 12.91 4.01
N GLU A 70 -10.74 14.18 3.67
CA GLU A 70 -9.74 15.24 3.81
C GLU A 70 -9.36 15.53 5.27
N SER A 71 -10.23 15.17 6.22
CA SER A 71 -9.98 15.31 7.66
C SER A 71 -9.23 14.14 8.29
N ILE A 72 -9.03 13.06 7.53
CA ILE A 72 -8.41 11.83 8.00
C ILE A 72 -6.90 11.90 7.74
N PRO A 73 -6.05 11.61 8.73
CA PRO A 73 -4.62 11.54 8.52
C PRO A 73 -4.27 10.59 7.39
N LEU A 74 -3.33 10.98 6.52
CA LEU A 74 -2.92 10.13 5.39
C LEU A 74 -2.37 8.79 5.89
N SER A 75 -1.73 8.76 7.06
CA SER A 75 -1.25 7.53 7.70
C SER A 75 -2.36 6.50 7.91
N ASP A 76 -3.54 6.95 8.32
CA ASP A 76 -4.66 6.07 8.70
C ASP A 76 -5.32 5.50 7.44
N ILE A 77 -5.44 6.34 6.41
CA ILE A 77 -5.86 5.93 5.07
C ILE A 77 -4.89 4.86 4.52
N MET A 78 -3.58 5.12 4.56
CA MET A 78 -2.59 4.18 4.04
C MET A 78 -2.57 2.86 4.82
N HIS A 79 -2.71 2.91 6.15
CA HIS A 79 -2.77 1.72 6.98
C HIS A 79 -4.02 0.86 6.69
N PHE A 80 -5.18 1.49 6.48
CA PHE A 80 -6.39 0.79 6.10
C PHE A 80 -6.22 0.07 4.75
N LEU A 81 -5.66 0.76 3.75
CA LEU A 81 -5.47 0.21 2.41
C LEU A 81 -4.41 -0.90 2.37
N GLU A 82 -3.35 -0.79 3.17
CA GLU A 82 -2.38 -1.87 3.37
C GLU A 82 -3.08 -3.14 3.88
N ARG A 83 -3.97 -3.02 4.87
CA ARG A 83 -4.71 -4.18 5.39
C ARG A 83 -5.68 -4.78 4.38
N GLN A 84 -6.25 -3.95 3.51
CA GLN A 84 -7.23 -4.36 2.52
C GLN A 84 -6.60 -5.09 1.32
N TYR A 85 -5.54 -4.51 0.75
CA TYR A 85 -4.92 -5.00 -0.49
C TYR A 85 -3.67 -5.84 -0.25
N GLU A 86 -3.10 -5.78 0.96
CA GLU A 86 -1.99 -6.61 1.39
C GLU A 86 -2.30 -7.28 2.73
N PRO A 87 -3.33 -8.15 2.78
CA PRO A 87 -3.70 -8.83 4.01
C PRO A 87 -2.52 -9.70 4.46
N LYS A 88 -1.87 -9.27 5.54
CA LYS A 88 -0.82 -10.07 6.18
C LYS A 88 -1.46 -11.41 6.56
N LYS A 89 -0.90 -12.51 6.03
CA LYS A 89 -1.32 -13.87 6.43
C LYS A 89 -1.42 -13.93 7.96
N PRO A 90 -2.58 -14.29 8.53
CA PRO A 90 -2.74 -14.40 9.96
C PRO A 90 -1.65 -15.31 10.55
N LEU A 91 -1.15 -14.97 11.75
CA LEU A 91 -0.10 -15.74 12.41
C LEU A 91 -0.43 -17.23 12.50
N LEU A 92 -1.69 -17.57 12.77
CA LEU A 92 -2.18 -18.95 12.83
C LEU A 92 -2.01 -19.70 11.49
N VAL A 93 -2.25 -19.03 10.37
CA VAL A 93 -2.06 -19.63 9.04
C VAL A 93 -0.57 -19.86 8.77
N ARG A 94 0.28 -18.88 9.11
CA ARG A 94 1.74 -19.02 8.98
C ARG A 94 2.27 -20.16 9.85
N GLN A 95 1.78 -20.30 11.08
CA GLN A 95 2.13 -21.38 11.99
C GLN A 95 1.67 -22.75 11.46
N GLY A 96 0.47 -22.83 10.89
CA GLY A 96 -0.04 -24.06 10.27
C GLY A 96 0.78 -24.49 9.05
N GLU A 97 1.13 -23.56 8.17
CA GLU A 97 2.02 -23.81 7.02
C GLU A 97 3.42 -24.26 7.47
N PHE A 98 3.94 -23.68 8.55
CA PHE A 98 5.23 -24.04 9.13
C PHE A 98 5.23 -25.45 9.73
N GLN A 99 4.23 -25.77 10.56
CA GLN A 99 4.11 -27.08 11.20
C GLN A 99 3.76 -28.20 10.21
N GLY A 100 3.05 -27.86 9.13
CA GLY A 100 2.69 -28.80 8.06
C GLY A 100 3.79 -29.09 7.05
N ARG A 101 4.93 -28.39 7.11
CA ARG A 101 6.07 -28.63 6.21
C ARG A 101 6.81 -29.91 6.63
N ILE A 102 6.77 -30.92 5.77
CA ILE A 102 7.63 -32.10 5.88
C ILE A 102 8.98 -31.76 5.23
N PRO A 103 10.12 -31.84 5.93
CA PRO A 103 11.43 -31.60 5.35
C PRO A 103 11.64 -32.50 4.13
N GLN A 104 11.86 -31.91 2.96
CA GLN A 104 12.24 -32.71 1.79
C GLN A 104 13.67 -33.20 2.02
N GLN A 105 13.90 -34.51 1.87
CA GLN A 105 15.18 -35.18 2.13
C GLN A 105 16.41 -34.61 1.39
N ALA A 106 16.20 -33.69 0.43
CA ALA A 106 17.24 -33.04 -0.36
C ALA A 106 17.48 -31.55 -0.02
N GLU A 107 16.73 -30.97 0.93
CA GLU A 107 16.95 -29.57 1.33
C GLU A 107 18.22 -29.45 2.18
N ARG A 108 19.18 -28.64 1.74
CA ARG A 108 20.32 -28.28 2.59
C ARG A 108 19.81 -27.45 3.75
N ALA A 109 20.33 -27.68 4.96
CA ALA A 109 19.89 -26.98 6.19
C ALA A 109 19.86 -25.45 6.06
N GLU A 110 20.73 -24.88 5.21
CA GLU A 110 20.79 -23.45 4.90
C GLU A 110 19.55 -22.92 4.16
N GLN A 111 18.94 -23.72 3.26
CA GLN A 111 17.73 -23.32 2.53
C GLN A 111 16.48 -23.40 3.42
N TYR A 112 16.46 -24.35 4.36
CA TYR A 112 15.43 -24.44 5.39
C TYR A 112 15.45 -23.21 6.32
N LEU A 113 16.64 -22.72 6.68
CA LEU A 113 16.82 -21.51 7.50
C LEU A 113 16.44 -20.20 6.78
N ILE A 114 16.60 -20.11 5.47
CA ILE A 114 16.19 -18.91 4.71
C ILE A 114 14.67 -18.80 4.59
N THR A 115 13.93 -19.92 4.59
CA THR A 115 12.46 -19.91 4.59
C THR A 115 11.84 -19.71 5.98
N LEU A 116 12.68 -19.57 7.01
CA LEU A 116 12.32 -19.32 8.42
C LEU A 116 12.35 -17.82 8.81
N LEU A 117 12.93 -16.95 7.98
CA LEU A 117 13.03 -15.49 8.18
C LEU A 117 12.02 -14.74 7.31
#